data_AF-A0A355U9L1-F1
#
_entry.id   AF-A0A355U9L1-F1
#
_cell.length_a   1.000
_cell.length_b   1.000
_cell.length_c   1.000
_cell.angle_alpha   90.00
_cell.angle_beta   90.00
_cell.angle_gamma   90.00
#
_symmetry.space_group_name_H-M   'P 1'
#
loop_
_entity.id
_entity.type
_entity.pdbx_description
1 polymer ?
#
loop_
_entity_poly.entity_id
_entity_poly.type
_entity_poly.pdbx_seq_one_letter_code
_entity_poly.pdbx_strand_id
1 'polypeptide(L)'
;MGEYYGLKAPSQIVSGESVFSLAHHGHIHCKSIIADEMGLGKTVQAIGAAELLRKSGLVSSVFIVCPTSLKYQWQKEIERFTDSSAVVIEGNPVTRAQMYKSDAFYKIVSFHTMNRDVCMKGELYAECVIMDEVQRLKNLNTQIARSARHIHSDYSIILSGTLLENKLEDLYSVMQLVDQYCLGPYYKFIEETTVRDETGKVLSYRNLNMVSEKIRSRLIRRGEAVDEGFQCCRLCGCGGEVCYTQGDAWRCRPQCADCL
;
A
#
# COMPACT_ATOMS: atom_id res chain seq x y z
N MET A 1 -3.04 -28.76 11.73
CA MET A 1 -2.04 -27.68 11.79
C MET A 1 -0.84 -28.16 11.00
N GLY A 2 -0.53 -27.52 9.86
CA GLY A 2 0.67 -27.83 9.09
C GLY A 2 1.67 -26.69 9.26
N GLU A 3 2.94 -27.02 9.50
CA GLU A 3 4.05 -26.06 9.48
C GLU A 3 4.34 -25.70 8.02
N TYR A 4 3.78 -24.58 7.54
CA TYR A 4 4.24 -23.96 6.30
C TYR A 4 5.09 -22.75 6.66
N TYR A 5 6.35 -22.79 6.27
CA TYR A 5 7.30 -21.68 6.43
C TYR A 5 7.42 -21.16 7.86
N GLY A 6 7.28 -22.00 8.89
CA GLY A 6 7.45 -21.65 10.31
C GLY A 6 6.52 -20.55 10.84
N LEU A 7 5.39 -20.32 10.18
CA LEU A 7 4.33 -19.44 10.68
C LEU A 7 3.35 -20.27 11.52
N LYS A 8 2.98 -19.77 12.70
CA LYS A 8 1.94 -20.37 13.55
C LYS A 8 0.53 -19.98 13.06
N ALA A 9 0.26 -20.07 11.76
CA ALA A 9 -0.98 -19.59 11.13
C ALA A 9 -1.69 -20.69 10.32
N PRO A 10 -3.04 -20.65 10.17
CA PRO A 10 -3.78 -21.62 9.36
C PRO A 10 -3.40 -21.51 7.87
N SER A 11 -3.34 -22.66 7.20
CA SER A 11 -2.85 -22.87 5.82
C SER A 11 -3.59 -22.09 4.73
N GLN A 12 -4.74 -21.48 5.02
CA GLN A 12 -5.53 -20.68 4.08
C GLN A 12 -5.06 -19.21 3.94
N ILE A 13 -4.19 -18.73 4.85
CA ILE A 13 -3.73 -17.34 4.89
C ILE A 13 -2.46 -17.12 4.04
N VAL A 14 -1.74 -18.18 3.71
CA VAL A 14 -0.48 -18.12 2.97
C VAL A 14 -0.73 -18.35 1.47
N SER A 15 -1.39 -17.40 0.79
CA SER A 15 -1.17 -17.24 -0.65
C SER A 15 0.02 -16.29 -0.85
N GLY A 16 1.20 -16.72 -0.38
CA GLY A 16 2.45 -15.96 -0.50
C GLY A 16 3.06 -15.99 -1.91
N GLU A 17 2.49 -16.76 -2.83
CA GLU A 17 2.97 -16.88 -4.21
C GLU A 17 2.91 -15.56 -4.97
N SER A 18 1.96 -14.68 -4.67
CA SER A 18 1.80 -13.38 -5.34
C SER A 18 2.90 -12.37 -4.98
N VAL A 19 3.37 -12.38 -3.73
CA VAL A 19 4.47 -11.51 -3.27
C VAL A 19 5.81 -12.03 -3.78
N PHE A 20 5.96 -13.35 -3.85
CA PHE A 20 7.19 -14.02 -4.28
C PHE A 20 7.40 -14.00 -5.81
N SER A 21 6.32 -14.07 -6.60
CA SER A 21 6.37 -13.97 -8.07
C SER A 21 7.06 -12.67 -8.54
N LEU A 22 6.90 -11.57 -7.80
CA LEU A 22 7.56 -10.30 -8.10
C LEU A 22 9.06 -10.29 -7.76
N ALA A 23 9.51 -11.11 -6.82
CA ALA A 23 10.93 -11.18 -6.42
C ALA A 23 11.78 -12.03 -7.40
N HIS A 24 11.18 -12.99 -8.10
CA HIS A 24 11.91 -13.93 -8.97
C HIS A 24 12.25 -13.39 -10.38
N HIS A 25 11.75 -12.22 -10.78
CA HIS A 25 11.94 -11.66 -12.13
C HIS A 25 12.98 -10.54 -12.23
N GLY A 26 14.10 -10.65 -11.49
CA GLY A 26 15.35 -9.93 -11.81
C GLY A 26 15.35 -8.40 -11.68
N HIS A 27 14.23 -7.78 -11.29
CA HIS A 27 14.14 -6.35 -10.99
C HIS A 27 13.94 -6.16 -9.48
N ILE A 28 15.03 -5.84 -8.78
CA ILE A 28 15.13 -5.67 -7.32
C ILE A 28 14.52 -4.32 -6.91
N HIS A 29 13.21 -4.15 -7.08
CA HIS A 29 12.42 -3.06 -6.49
C HIS A 29 11.00 -3.58 -6.20
N CYS A 30 10.86 -4.43 -5.18
CA CYS A 30 9.57 -5.04 -4.83
C CYS A 30 8.81 -4.13 -3.85
N LYS A 31 8.27 -3.02 -4.39
CA LYS A 31 7.32 -2.18 -3.66
C LYS A 31 5.91 -2.61 -4.03
N SER A 32 5.25 -3.27 -3.10
CA SER A 32 3.96 -3.92 -3.31
C SER A 32 2.88 -3.31 -2.41
N ILE A 33 1.70 -3.16 -2.96
CA ILE A 33 0.49 -2.75 -2.25
C ILE A 33 -0.35 -4.00 -2.05
N ILE A 34 -0.69 -4.32 -0.81
CA ILE A 34 -1.69 -5.33 -0.48
C ILE A 34 -3.02 -4.61 -0.25
N ALA A 35 -3.91 -4.78 -1.22
CA ALA A 35 -5.16 -4.03 -1.34
C ALA A 35 -6.38 -4.90 -1.01
N ASP A 36 -6.40 -5.56 0.15
CA ASP A 36 -7.49 -6.45 0.52
C ASP A 36 -8.57 -5.74 1.36
N GLU A 37 -9.81 -6.25 1.33
CA GLU A 37 -10.94 -5.73 2.12
C GLU A 37 -10.76 -5.96 3.63
N MET A 38 -11.45 -5.15 4.44
CA MET A 38 -11.42 -5.24 5.92
C MET A 38 -11.90 -6.63 6.38
N GLY A 39 -11.12 -7.31 7.24
CA GLY A 39 -11.48 -8.62 7.80
C GLY A 39 -10.80 -9.85 7.19
N LEU A 40 -10.04 -9.70 6.09
CA LEU A 40 -9.39 -10.80 5.37
C LEU A 40 -8.01 -11.23 5.91
N GLY A 41 -7.59 -10.73 7.08
CA GLY A 41 -6.30 -11.11 7.68
C GLY A 41 -5.07 -10.42 7.08
N LYS A 42 -5.22 -9.19 6.55
CA LYS A 42 -4.14 -8.34 6.01
C LYS A 42 -2.89 -8.28 6.90
N THR A 43 -3.09 -8.13 8.21
CA THR A 43 -1.99 -8.13 9.20
C THR A 43 -1.18 -9.41 9.12
N VAL A 44 -1.84 -10.58 9.13
CA VAL A 44 -1.17 -11.88 9.08
C VAL A 44 -0.49 -12.11 7.72
N GLN A 45 -1.11 -11.68 6.62
CA GLN A 45 -0.48 -11.73 5.30
C GLN A 45 0.79 -10.87 5.23
N ALA A 46 0.75 -9.64 5.76
CA ALA A 46 1.89 -8.73 5.80
C ALA A 46 3.03 -9.31 6.66
N ILE A 47 2.71 -9.87 7.82
CA ILE A 47 3.66 -10.59 8.67
C ILE A 47 4.25 -11.79 7.91
N GLY A 48 3.42 -12.58 7.23
CA GLY A 48 3.87 -13.71 6.44
C GLY A 48 4.81 -13.32 5.32
N ALA A 49 4.50 -12.25 4.58
CA ALA A 49 5.36 -11.69 3.54
C ALA A 49 6.71 -11.22 4.10
N ALA A 50 6.70 -10.51 5.23
CA ALA A 50 7.92 -10.08 5.92
C ALA A 50 8.79 -11.26 6.40
N GLU A 51 8.19 -12.31 6.96
CA GLU A 51 8.93 -13.51 7.36
C GLU A 51 9.51 -14.28 6.16
N LEU A 52 8.82 -14.30 5.02
CA LEU A 52 9.37 -14.88 3.79
C LEU A 52 10.59 -14.11 3.30
N LEU A 53 10.56 -12.77 3.32
CA LEU A 53 11.72 -11.95 2.99
C LEU A 53 12.88 -12.20 3.96
N ARG A 54 12.60 -12.32 5.26
CA ARG A 54 13.59 -12.64 6.29
C ARG A 54 14.26 -13.99 6.04
N LYS A 55 13.46 -15.04 5.80
CA LYS A 55 13.97 -16.40 5.55
C LYS A 55 14.75 -16.53 4.26
N SER A 56 14.45 -15.68 3.29
CA SER A 56 15.20 -15.57 2.04
C SER A 56 16.49 -14.76 2.19
N GLY A 57 16.78 -14.23 3.38
CA GLY A 57 17.97 -13.42 3.64
C GLY A 57 17.94 -12.03 2.99
N LEU A 58 16.77 -11.57 2.52
CA LEU A 58 16.61 -10.30 1.82
C LEU A 58 16.45 -9.12 2.77
N VAL A 59 15.95 -9.36 3.98
CA VAL A 59 15.75 -8.33 5.01
C VAL A 59 16.16 -8.86 6.37
N SER A 60 16.80 -8.02 7.15
CA SER A 60 17.21 -8.20 8.54
C SER A 60 16.36 -7.37 9.53
N SER A 61 15.57 -6.42 9.03
CA SER A 61 14.64 -5.63 9.83
C SER A 61 13.41 -5.14 9.05
N VAL A 62 12.31 -4.96 9.76
CA VAL A 62 11.02 -4.50 9.22
C VAL A 62 10.52 -3.33 10.06
N PHE A 63 10.15 -2.24 9.40
CA PHE A 63 9.61 -1.05 10.02
C PHE A 63 8.11 -0.95 9.78
N ILE A 64 7.30 -1.04 10.85
CA ILE A 64 5.85 -1.00 10.77
C ILE A 64 5.36 0.38 11.21
N VAL A 65 4.68 1.09 10.31
CA VAL A 65 4.03 2.38 10.58
C VAL A 65 2.53 2.17 10.61
N CYS A 66 1.91 2.41 11.77
CA CYS A 66 0.48 2.17 11.95
C CYS A 66 -0.20 3.27 12.79
N PRO A 67 -1.54 3.30 12.90
CA PRO A 67 -2.23 4.14 13.88
C PRO A 67 -1.78 3.84 15.31
N THR A 68 -1.75 4.86 16.17
CA THR A 68 -1.31 4.71 17.58
C THR A 68 -2.06 3.60 18.33
N SER A 69 -3.36 3.44 18.05
CA SER A 69 -4.20 2.41 18.66
C SER A 69 -3.85 0.98 18.25
N LEU A 70 -3.15 0.78 17.12
CA LEU A 70 -2.85 -0.55 16.57
C LEU A 70 -1.45 -1.06 16.92
N LYS A 71 -0.57 -0.24 17.53
CA LYS A 71 0.83 -0.64 17.82
C LYS A 71 0.93 -1.95 18.60
N TYR A 72 0.23 -2.04 19.72
CA TYR A 72 0.28 -3.23 20.58
C TYR A 72 -0.51 -4.40 20.00
N GLN A 73 -1.49 -4.14 19.14
CA GLN A 73 -2.18 -5.19 18.40
C GLN A 73 -1.22 -5.84 17.39
N TRP A 74 -0.47 -5.03 16.62
CA TRP A 74 0.58 -5.52 15.75
C TRP A 74 1.62 -6.35 16.50
N GLN A 75 2.10 -5.86 17.65
CA GLN A 75 3.03 -6.59 18.49
C GLN A 75 2.48 -7.97 18.90
N LYS A 76 1.24 -8.01 19.43
CA LYS A 76 0.59 -9.27 19.83
C LYS A 76 0.43 -10.24 18.67
N GLU A 77 0.05 -9.76 17.49
CA GLU A 77 -0.15 -10.61 16.32
C GLU A 77 1.20 -11.16 15.81
N ILE A 78 2.27 -10.37 15.83
CA ILE A 78 3.63 -10.83 15.51
C ILE A 78 4.07 -11.93 16.48
N GLU A 79 3.94 -11.70 17.79
CA GLU A 79 4.32 -12.67 18.83
C GLU A 79 3.44 -13.94 18.79
N ARG A 80 2.21 -13.81 18.30
CA ARG A 80 1.28 -14.93 18.12
C ARG A 80 1.65 -15.80 16.91
N PHE A 81 1.96 -15.18 15.77
CA PHE A 81 2.14 -15.87 14.49
C PHE A 81 3.58 -16.22 14.17
N THR A 82 4.55 -15.61 14.85
CA THR A 82 5.99 -15.74 14.58
C THR A 82 6.78 -15.84 15.88
N ASP A 83 8.01 -16.35 15.79
CA ASP A 83 8.98 -16.30 16.89
C ASP A 83 9.94 -15.09 16.77
N SER A 84 9.57 -14.09 15.97
CA SER A 84 10.35 -12.89 15.71
C SER A 84 10.20 -11.87 16.84
N SER A 85 11.30 -11.20 17.17
CA SER A 85 11.28 -10.10 18.13
C SER A 85 10.58 -8.87 17.57
N ALA A 86 9.74 -8.25 18.38
CA ALA A 86 9.05 -7.00 18.06
C ALA A 86 9.26 -5.97 19.16
N VAL A 87 9.49 -4.71 18.77
CA VAL A 87 9.59 -3.58 19.70
C VAL A 87 8.64 -2.47 19.29
N VAL A 88 7.91 -1.93 20.25
CA VAL A 88 7.09 -0.72 20.06
C VAL A 88 7.95 0.50 20.38
N ILE A 89 8.13 1.37 19.40
CA ILE A 89 8.94 2.59 19.54
C ILE A 89 8.11 3.68 20.20
N GLU A 90 8.50 4.05 21.42
CA GLU A 90 7.83 5.07 22.22
C GLU A 90 8.76 5.72 23.27
N GLY A 91 8.20 6.66 24.02
CA GLY A 91 8.95 7.47 24.97
C GLY A 91 9.58 8.71 24.33
N ASN A 92 10.62 9.23 24.97
CA ASN A 92 11.31 10.46 24.57
C ASN A 92 12.30 10.20 23.41
N PRO A 93 12.84 11.24 22.75
CA PRO A 93 13.75 11.05 21.60
C PRO A 93 14.97 10.18 21.91
N VAL A 94 15.52 10.24 23.13
CA VAL A 94 16.70 9.46 23.53
C VAL A 94 16.35 7.98 23.63
N THR A 95 15.24 7.63 24.30
CA THR A 95 14.78 6.23 24.40
C THR A 95 14.42 5.67 23.04
N ARG A 96 13.72 6.45 22.21
CA ARG A 96 13.38 6.03 20.83
C ARG A 96 14.62 5.77 20.00
N ALA A 97 15.64 6.62 20.08
CA ALA A 97 16.90 6.43 19.35
C ALA A 97 17.59 5.11 19.69
N GLN A 98 17.51 4.66 20.95
CA GLN A 98 18.01 3.34 21.36
C GLN A 98 17.14 2.21 20.81
N MET A 99 15.81 2.35 20.86
CA MET A 99 14.88 1.35 20.31
C MET A 99 15.06 1.15 18.79
N TYR A 100 15.29 2.22 18.04
CA TYR A 100 15.62 2.14 16.61
C TYR A 100 16.90 1.34 16.33
N LYS A 101 17.86 1.33 17.27
CA LYS A 101 19.12 0.59 17.15
C LYS A 101 19.05 -0.84 17.70
N SER A 102 17.91 -1.26 18.24
CA SER A 102 17.75 -2.61 18.77
C SER A 102 17.80 -3.66 17.65
N ASP A 103 18.23 -4.86 18.03
CA ASP A 103 18.25 -6.05 17.15
C ASP A 103 16.85 -6.67 16.95
N ALA A 104 15.79 -5.96 17.37
CA ALA A 104 14.43 -6.39 17.14
C ALA A 104 14.14 -6.43 15.63
N PHE A 105 13.63 -7.58 15.14
CA PHE A 105 13.31 -7.74 13.73
C PHE A 105 12.19 -6.78 13.32
N TYR A 106 11.10 -6.71 14.10
CA TYR A 106 10.02 -5.75 13.88
C TYR A 106 10.15 -4.52 14.77
N LYS A 107 10.08 -3.34 14.15
CA LYS A 107 10.11 -2.04 14.80
C LYS A 107 8.79 -1.31 14.51
N ILE A 108 7.94 -1.18 15.51
CA ILE A 108 6.56 -0.68 15.35
C ILE A 108 6.47 0.77 15.83
N VAL A 109 6.01 1.67 14.98
CA VAL A 109 5.89 3.10 15.28
C VAL A 109 4.52 3.63 14.87
N SER A 110 4.04 4.68 15.57
CA SER A 110 2.86 5.40 15.11
C SER A 110 3.20 6.46 14.06
N PHE A 111 2.24 6.79 13.20
CA PHE A 111 2.37 7.90 12.23
C PHE A 111 2.87 9.20 12.87
N HIS A 112 2.38 9.56 14.06
CA HIS A 112 2.79 10.79 14.75
C HIS A 112 4.24 10.73 15.26
N THR A 113 4.65 9.58 15.79
CA THR A 113 6.03 9.40 16.27
C THR A 113 7.00 9.35 15.10
N MET A 114 6.66 8.62 14.03
CA MET A 114 7.40 8.62 12.77
C MET A 114 7.58 10.05 12.24
N ASN A 115 6.49 10.82 12.14
CA ASN A 115 6.56 12.20 11.65
C ASN A 115 7.52 13.06 12.47
N ARG A 116 7.47 12.96 13.80
CA ARG A 116 8.40 13.70 14.68
C ARG A 116 9.85 13.25 14.48
N ASP A 117 10.09 11.96 14.34
CA ASP A 117 11.43 11.41 14.20
C ASP A 117 12.05 11.77 12.85
N VAL A 118 11.26 11.73 11.78
CA VAL A 118 11.67 12.20 10.45
C VAL A 118 11.93 13.70 10.46
N CYS A 119 11.05 14.52 11.03
CA CYS A 119 11.29 15.96 11.15
C CYS A 119 12.57 16.31 11.93
N MET A 120 13.00 15.46 12.88
CA MET A 120 14.25 15.65 13.62
C MET A 120 15.48 15.13 12.88
N LYS A 121 15.37 14.00 12.17
CA LYS A 121 16.51 13.29 11.56
C LYS A 121 16.68 13.55 10.06
N GLY A 122 15.68 14.15 9.42
CA GLY A 122 15.59 14.30 7.96
C GLY A 122 14.97 13.08 7.30
N GLU A 123 15.54 11.90 7.54
CA GLU A 123 15.16 10.64 6.87
C GLU A 123 15.19 9.45 7.82
N LEU A 124 14.45 8.40 7.47
CA LEU A 124 14.53 7.08 8.10
C LEU A 124 14.84 6.02 7.04
N TYR A 125 15.60 5.01 7.43
CA TYR A 125 16.00 3.91 6.57
C TYR A 125 15.50 2.59 7.17
N ALA A 126 14.90 1.75 6.34
CA ALA A 126 14.45 0.41 6.69
C ALA A 126 14.56 -0.49 5.46
N GLU A 127 14.96 -1.75 5.59
CA GLU A 127 15.03 -2.64 4.41
C GLU A 127 13.62 -2.97 3.91
N CYS A 128 12.67 -3.19 4.84
CA CYS A 128 11.25 -3.32 4.54
C CYS A 128 10.41 -2.37 5.38
N VAL A 129 9.47 -1.66 4.76
CA VAL A 129 8.45 -0.88 5.45
C VAL A 129 7.07 -1.53 5.27
N ILE A 130 6.29 -1.58 6.34
CA ILE A 130 4.87 -1.93 6.31
C ILE A 130 4.08 -0.70 6.76
N MET A 131 3.18 -0.19 5.93
CA MET A 131 2.31 0.93 6.31
C MET A 131 0.87 0.46 6.40
N ASP A 132 0.30 0.55 7.59
CA ASP A 132 -1.08 0.16 7.85
C ASP A 132 -2.03 1.36 7.79
N GLU A 133 -3.25 1.15 7.31
CA GLU A 133 -4.27 2.18 7.15
C GLU A 133 -3.81 3.38 6.30
N VAL A 134 -3.18 3.10 5.15
CA VAL A 134 -2.54 4.13 4.28
C VAL A 134 -3.50 5.22 3.81
N GLN A 135 -4.81 4.98 3.81
CA GLN A 135 -5.83 5.99 3.53
C GLN A 135 -5.70 7.24 4.42
N ARG A 136 -5.04 7.12 5.59
CA ARG A 136 -4.69 8.26 6.47
C ARG A 136 -3.66 9.21 5.84
N LEU A 137 -2.90 8.74 4.85
CA LEU A 137 -1.85 9.48 4.14
C LEU A 137 -2.30 10.00 2.77
N LYS A 138 -3.59 9.91 2.43
CA LYS A 138 -4.10 10.35 1.11
C LYS A 138 -3.80 11.81 0.78
N ASN A 139 -3.72 12.69 1.79
CA ASN A 139 -3.36 14.07 1.57
C ASN A 139 -1.83 14.27 1.67
N LEU A 140 -1.17 14.28 0.49
CA LEU A 140 0.27 14.48 0.34
C LEU A 140 0.80 15.80 0.91
N ASN A 141 -0.07 16.80 1.13
CA ASN A 141 0.34 18.09 1.69
C ASN A 141 0.51 18.05 3.20
N THR A 142 0.00 17.02 3.88
CA THR A 142 0.17 16.87 5.32
C THR A 142 1.63 16.59 5.67
N GLN A 143 2.11 17.10 6.81
CA GLN A 143 3.47 16.82 7.28
C GLN A 143 3.70 15.32 7.46
N ILE A 144 2.69 14.58 7.93
CA ILE A 144 2.78 13.13 8.13
C ILE A 144 3.00 12.41 6.79
N ALA A 145 2.25 12.74 5.74
CA ALA A 145 2.45 12.13 4.42
C ALA A 145 3.79 12.52 3.78
N ARG A 146 4.26 13.76 4.02
CA ARG A 146 5.62 14.17 3.60
C ARG A 146 6.68 13.35 4.31
N SER A 147 6.60 13.25 5.63
CA SER A 147 7.54 12.46 6.44
C SER A 147 7.53 10.97 6.08
N ALA A 148 6.36 10.41 5.77
CA ALA A 148 6.25 9.01 5.32
C ALA A 148 7.01 8.74 4.02
N ARG A 149 7.12 9.72 3.11
CA ARG A 149 7.92 9.61 1.87
C ARG A 149 9.43 9.69 2.10
N HIS A 150 9.85 10.23 3.24
CA HIS A 150 11.26 10.26 3.67
C HIS A 150 11.67 8.99 4.42
N ILE A 151 10.85 7.94 4.34
CA ILE A 151 11.23 6.58 4.75
C ILE A 151 11.74 5.87 3.51
N HIS A 152 13.05 5.63 3.46
CA HIS A 152 13.69 4.88 2.39
C HIS A 152 13.65 3.40 2.70
N SER A 153 13.16 2.61 1.74
CA SER A 153 13.17 1.14 1.82
C SER A 153 13.25 0.45 0.47
N ASP A 154 13.86 -0.73 0.48
CA ASP A 154 13.97 -1.62 -0.67
C ASP A 154 12.65 -2.35 -0.94
N TYR A 155 11.99 -2.73 0.16
CA TYR A 155 10.69 -3.38 0.16
C TYR A 155 9.65 -2.49 0.84
N SER A 156 8.44 -2.47 0.29
CA SER A 156 7.30 -1.77 0.89
C SER A 156 6.07 -2.63 0.77
N ILE A 157 5.33 -2.76 1.87
CA ILE A 157 4.03 -3.43 1.95
C ILE A 157 3.03 -2.41 2.46
N ILE A 158 2.12 -2.00 1.58
CA ILE A 158 1.09 -1.03 1.95
C ILE A 158 -0.22 -1.77 2.19
N LEU A 159 -0.82 -1.55 3.36
CA LEU A 159 -2.11 -2.10 3.73
C LEU A 159 -3.15 -0.98 3.69
N SER A 160 -4.21 -1.22 2.93
CA SER A 160 -5.38 -0.35 2.92
C SER A 160 -6.65 -1.18 3.05
N GLY A 161 -7.66 -0.62 3.73
CA GLY A 161 -9.00 -1.19 3.74
C GLY A 161 -9.80 -0.89 2.46
N THR A 162 -9.47 0.21 1.77
CA THR A 162 -10.25 0.76 0.64
C THR A 162 -9.33 1.54 -0.30
N LEU A 163 -8.70 0.83 -1.26
CA LEU A 163 -7.75 1.47 -2.19
C LEU A 163 -8.41 2.13 -3.42
N LEU A 164 -9.71 1.90 -3.68
CA LEU A 164 -10.31 2.19 -4.98
C LEU A 164 -11.58 3.06 -4.95
N GLU A 165 -12.02 3.51 -3.79
CA GLU A 165 -13.36 4.10 -3.68
C GLU A 165 -13.40 5.62 -3.90
N ASN A 166 -12.27 6.34 -3.94
CA ASN A 166 -12.31 7.80 -4.00
C ASN A 166 -11.14 8.41 -4.79
N LYS A 167 -11.39 8.80 -6.05
CA LYS A 167 -10.54 9.68 -6.89
C LYS A 167 -9.16 9.15 -7.30
N LEU A 168 -8.77 9.38 -8.55
CA LEU A 168 -7.42 9.08 -9.06
C LEU A 168 -6.30 9.78 -8.27
N GLU A 169 -6.63 10.89 -7.61
CA GLU A 169 -5.71 11.66 -6.77
C GLU A 169 -5.29 10.87 -5.52
N ASP A 170 -6.18 10.10 -4.90
CA ASP A 170 -5.86 9.29 -3.72
C ASP A 170 -4.98 8.09 -4.14
N LEU A 171 -5.28 7.48 -5.29
CA LEU A 171 -4.44 6.43 -5.88
C LEU A 171 -3.03 6.96 -6.17
N TYR A 172 -2.93 8.14 -6.80
CA TYR A 172 -1.64 8.79 -7.05
C TYR A 172 -0.89 9.01 -5.73
N SER A 173 -1.58 9.46 -4.70
CA SER A 173 -0.99 9.73 -3.38
C SER A 173 -0.43 8.47 -2.72
N VAL A 174 -1.16 7.36 -2.78
CA VAL A 174 -0.65 6.07 -2.27
C VAL A 174 0.51 5.57 -3.13
N MET A 175 0.42 5.69 -4.46
CA MET A 175 1.50 5.30 -5.35
C MET A 175 2.78 6.11 -5.13
N GLN A 176 2.68 7.39 -4.73
CA GLN A 176 3.84 8.20 -4.37
C GLN A 176 4.56 7.69 -3.10
N LEU A 177 3.87 6.99 -2.20
CA LEU A 177 4.48 6.34 -1.04
C LEU A 177 5.14 5.02 -1.40
N VAL A 178 4.55 4.32 -2.37
CA VAL A 178 5.05 3.04 -2.89
C VAL A 178 6.22 3.35 -3.82
N ASP A 179 5.92 3.76 -5.04
CA ASP A 179 6.89 4.04 -6.08
C ASP A 179 6.62 5.42 -6.69
N GLN A 180 7.35 6.43 -6.19
CA GLN A 180 7.24 7.83 -6.64
C GLN A 180 7.49 8.03 -8.14
N TYR A 181 8.15 7.07 -8.80
CA TYR A 181 8.47 7.16 -10.23
C TYR A 181 7.45 6.43 -11.12
N CYS A 182 6.61 5.56 -10.54
CA CYS A 182 5.67 4.72 -11.30
C CYS A 182 4.66 5.53 -12.13
N LEU A 183 4.11 6.61 -11.57
CA LEU A 183 3.08 7.42 -12.24
C LEU A 183 3.62 8.73 -12.84
N GLY A 184 4.91 9.01 -12.66
CA GLY A 184 5.52 10.27 -13.07
C GLY A 184 5.02 11.48 -12.26
N PRO A 185 5.32 12.70 -12.73
CA PRO A 185 4.94 13.94 -12.04
C PRO A 185 3.43 14.17 -11.99
N TYR A 186 2.95 14.75 -10.88
CA TYR A 186 1.51 14.96 -10.63
C TYR A 186 0.81 15.75 -11.74
N TYR A 187 1.41 16.85 -12.22
CA TYR A 187 0.80 17.69 -13.26
C TYR A 187 0.53 16.89 -14.53
N LYS A 188 1.49 16.06 -14.95
CA LYS A 188 1.40 15.23 -16.14
C LYS A 188 0.38 14.11 -15.94
N PHE A 189 0.40 13.47 -14.78
CA PHE A 189 -0.57 12.43 -14.45
C PHE A 189 -2.02 12.97 -14.52
N ILE A 190 -2.28 14.14 -13.94
CA ILE A 190 -3.60 14.78 -13.96
C ILE A 190 -4.01 15.18 -15.37
N GLU A 191 -3.11 15.77 -16.16
CA GLU A 191 -3.37 16.13 -17.54
C GLU A 191 -3.72 14.90 -18.40
N GLU A 192 -3.00 13.79 -18.22
CA GLU A 192 -3.23 12.55 -18.97
C GLU A 192 -4.51 11.83 -18.54
N THR A 193 -4.97 11.99 -17.30
CA THR A 193 -6.01 11.12 -16.71
C THR A 193 -7.31 11.81 -16.31
N THR A 194 -7.34 13.14 -16.20
CA THR A 194 -8.54 13.90 -15.79
C THR A 194 -9.06 14.79 -16.91
N VAL A 195 -10.39 14.85 -17.04
CA VAL A 195 -11.09 15.82 -17.89
C VAL A 195 -11.78 16.81 -16.96
N ARG A 196 -11.47 18.09 -17.12
CA ARG A 196 -11.99 19.18 -16.28
C ARG A 196 -12.88 20.11 -17.09
N ASP A 197 -13.86 20.73 -16.44
CA ASP A 197 -14.63 21.83 -17.03
C ASP A 197 -13.88 23.17 -16.99
N GLU A 198 -14.48 24.21 -17.55
CA GLU A 198 -13.94 25.58 -17.56
C GLU A 198 -13.76 26.17 -16.16
N THR A 199 -14.43 25.62 -15.14
CA THR A 199 -14.31 26.02 -13.73
C THR A 199 -13.24 25.23 -12.97
N GLY A 200 -12.59 24.26 -13.62
CA GLY A 200 -11.58 23.40 -13.04
C GLY A 200 -12.12 22.17 -12.29
N LYS A 201 -13.42 21.90 -12.32
CA LYS A 201 -14.04 20.73 -11.69
C LYS A 201 -13.85 19.49 -12.56
N VAL A 202 -13.48 18.37 -11.92
CA VAL A 202 -13.31 17.08 -12.62
C VAL A 202 -14.68 16.56 -13.09
N LEU A 203 -14.84 16.41 -14.41
CA LEU A 203 -16.04 15.90 -15.05
C LEU A 203 -15.98 14.38 -15.26
N SER A 204 -14.83 13.89 -15.71
CA SER A 204 -14.59 12.46 -15.98
C SER A 204 -13.10 12.15 -15.94
N TYR A 205 -12.79 10.86 -16.02
CA TYR A 205 -11.42 10.36 -16.13
C TYR A 205 -11.22 9.70 -17.49
N ARG A 206 -9.97 9.69 -17.98
CA ARG A 206 -9.56 9.04 -19.23
C ARG A 206 -8.28 8.25 -19.02
N ASN A 207 -7.89 7.40 -19.98
CA ASN A 207 -6.65 6.63 -19.94
C ASN A 207 -6.49 5.76 -18.68
N LEU A 208 -7.59 5.32 -18.08
CA LEU A 208 -7.56 4.50 -16.86
C LEU A 208 -6.86 3.15 -17.08
N ASN A 209 -6.93 2.60 -18.30
CA ASN A 209 -6.24 1.36 -18.67
C ASN A 209 -4.71 1.49 -18.52
N MET A 210 -4.14 2.60 -19.00
CA MET A 210 -2.72 2.90 -18.84
C MET A 210 -2.32 2.96 -17.36
N VAL A 211 -3.16 3.58 -16.52
CA VAL A 211 -2.91 3.66 -15.08
C VAL A 211 -2.93 2.26 -14.46
N SER A 212 -3.92 1.45 -14.82
CA SER A 212 -4.04 0.07 -14.35
C SER A 212 -2.84 -0.77 -14.76
N GLU A 213 -2.38 -0.68 -16.00
CA GLU A 213 -1.18 -1.39 -16.49
C GLU A 213 0.10 -0.99 -15.74
N LYS A 214 0.32 0.31 -15.50
CA LYS A 214 1.50 0.80 -14.76
C LYS A 214 1.53 0.25 -13.34
N ILE A 215 0.37 0.17 -12.69
CA ILE A 215 0.26 -0.22 -11.29
C ILE A 215 0.10 -1.73 -11.12
N ARG A 216 -0.30 -2.48 -12.16
CA ARG A 216 -0.57 -3.94 -12.09
C ARG A 216 0.58 -4.74 -11.48
N SER A 217 1.83 -4.37 -11.74
CA SER A 217 3.01 -5.04 -11.17
C SER A 217 3.31 -4.66 -9.72
N ARG A 218 2.65 -3.63 -9.16
CA ARG A 218 2.78 -3.19 -7.77
C ARG A 218 1.55 -3.48 -6.91
N LEU A 219 0.41 -3.85 -7.48
CA LEU A 219 -0.82 -4.18 -6.74
C LEU A 219 -1.00 -5.70 -6.61
N ILE A 220 -1.18 -6.16 -5.38
CA ILE A 220 -1.58 -7.52 -5.04
C ILE A 220 -2.94 -7.44 -4.34
N ARG A 221 -4.00 -7.98 -4.97
CA ARG A 221 -5.35 -8.10 -4.39
C ARG A 221 -5.83 -9.54 -4.52
N ARG A 222 -6.37 -10.12 -3.45
CA ARG A 222 -6.92 -11.50 -3.45
C ARG A 222 -8.44 -11.42 -3.60
N GLY A 223 -8.96 -11.97 -4.71
CA GLY A 223 -10.39 -11.95 -5.03
C GLY A 223 -10.66 -11.00 -6.19
N GLU A 224 -11.07 -11.60 -7.31
CA GLU A 224 -11.39 -11.00 -8.61
C GLU A 224 -10.34 -10.04 -9.20
N ALA A 225 -10.09 -10.22 -10.49
CA ALA A 225 -9.20 -9.34 -11.22
C ALA A 225 -9.58 -7.87 -10.96
N VAL A 226 -8.60 -6.97 -11.10
CA VAL A 226 -8.77 -5.49 -11.20
C VAL A 226 -9.86 -5.09 -12.23
N ASP A 227 -10.35 -6.07 -12.97
CA ASP A 227 -11.40 -6.02 -13.95
C ASP A 227 -12.76 -5.61 -13.39
N GLU A 228 -13.14 -5.70 -12.11
CA GLU A 228 -14.55 -5.38 -11.75
C GLU A 228 -14.88 -3.88 -11.74
N GLY A 229 -13.97 -3.03 -11.24
CA GLY A 229 -14.10 -1.56 -11.38
C GLY A 229 -13.92 -1.07 -12.81
N PHE A 230 -13.31 -1.90 -13.66
CA PHE A 230 -13.03 -1.66 -15.07
C PHE A 230 -13.96 -2.43 -16.03
N GLN A 231 -14.81 -3.32 -15.51
CA GLN A 231 -15.59 -4.29 -16.31
C GLN A 231 -16.73 -3.58 -17.01
N CYS A 232 -17.27 -2.53 -16.39
CA CYS A 232 -18.22 -1.64 -17.03
C CYS A 232 -17.62 -1.10 -18.35
N CYS A 233 -16.35 -0.67 -18.31
CA CYS A 233 -15.65 -0.10 -19.45
C CYS A 233 -15.16 -1.20 -20.47
N ARG A 234 -15.18 -2.50 -20.11
CA ARG A 234 -14.85 -3.64 -21.01
C ARG A 234 -16.08 -4.28 -21.68
N LEU A 235 -17.23 -4.30 -20.99
CA LEU A 235 -18.52 -4.79 -21.51
C LEU A 235 -19.20 -3.80 -22.46
N CYS A 236 -18.99 -2.48 -22.29
CA CYS A 236 -19.53 -1.43 -23.18
C CYS A 236 -18.74 -1.24 -24.49
N GLY A 237 -17.59 -1.91 -24.68
CA GLY A 237 -16.67 -1.64 -25.82
C GLY A 237 -16.04 -0.22 -25.83
N CYS A 238 -16.28 0.60 -24.81
CA CYS A 238 -15.99 2.04 -24.78
C CYS A 238 -14.56 2.39 -24.32
N GLY A 239 -13.66 1.41 -24.21
CA GLY A 239 -12.22 1.64 -24.06
C GLY A 239 -11.75 2.38 -22.80
N GLY A 240 -12.63 2.67 -21.84
CA GLY A 240 -12.27 3.46 -20.65
C GLY A 240 -12.53 4.97 -20.74
N GLU A 241 -13.05 5.49 -21.85
CA GLU A 241 -13.05 6.93 -22.14
C GLU A 241 -14.20 7.72 -21.50
N VAL A 242 -15.29 7.06 -21.10
CA VAL A 242 -16.54 7.75 -20.73
C VAL A 242 -17.17 7.20 -19.43
N CYS A 243 -16.33 6.88 -18.45
CA CYS A 243 -16.75 6.41 -17.13
C CYS A 243 -16.93 7.64 -16.15
N TYR A 244 -18.04 7.68 -15.37
CA TYR A 244 -18.37 8.70 -14.34
C TYR A 244 -18.79 8.03 -13.02
N THR A 245 -18.80 8.77 -11.90
CA THR A 245 -19.17 8.24 -10.57
C THR A 245 -20.61 8.61 -10.21
N GLN A 246 -21.44 7.64 -9.82
CA GLN A 246 -22.80 7.85 -9.30
C GLN A 246 -23.04 7.03 -8.04
N GLY A 247 -23.03 7.70 -6.87
CA GLY A 247 -22.95 7.01 -5.58
C GLY A 247 -21.58 6.35 -5.38
N ASP A 248 -21.56 5.17 -4.78
CA ASP A 248 -20.35 4.40 -4.44
C ASP A 248 -19.85 3.50 -5.58
N ALA A 249 -20.33 3.69 -6.83
CA ALA A 249 -20.02 2.85 -7.98
C ALA A 249 -19.62 3.64 -9.24
N TRP A 250 -18.72 3.05 -10.04
CA TRP A 250 -18.30 3.53 -11.36
C TRP A 250 -19.34 3.12 -12.42
N ARG A 251 -19.78 4.07 -13.27
CA ARG A 251 -20.75 3.82 -14.35
C ARG A 251 -20.30 4.44 -15.68
N CYS A 252 -20.64 3.82 -16.80
CA CYS A 252 -20.48 4.42 -18.14
C CYS A 252 -21.60 5.44 -18.41
N ARG A 253 -21.30 6.56 -19.11
CA ARG A 253 -22.33 7.54 -19.51
C ARG A 253 -23.44 6.87 -20.35
N PRO A 254 -24.72 7.22 -20.15
CA PRO A 254 -25.85 6.67 -20.89
C PRO A 254 -25.90 7.03 -22.39
N GLN A 255 -24.88 7.71 -22.92
CA GLN A 255 -24.75 8.07 -24.34
C GLN A 255 -23.79 7.15 -25.13
N CYS A 256 -23.23 6.10 -24.49
CA CYS A 256 -22.57 5.03 -25.23
C CYS A 256 -23.64 4.24 -26.00
N ALA A 257 -23.52 4.18 -27.33
CA ALA A 257 -24.53 3.66 -28.25
C ALA A 257 -24.89 2.17 -28.06
N ASP A 258 -24.11 1.43 -27.25
CA ASP A 258 -24.26 -0.02 -27.02
C ASP A 258 -24.76 -0.39 -25.61
N CYS A 259 -25.36 0.54 -24.85
CA CYS A 259 -25.92 0.26 -23.53
C CYS A 259 -27.46 0.10 -23.51
N LEU A 260 -27.99 -0.79 -24.36
CA LEU A 260 -29.34 -1.36 -24.23
C LEU A 260 -29.27 -2.84 -23.83
#